data_AF-A0A6N3ZBB3-F1
#
_entry.id   AF-A0A6N3ZBB3-F1
#
_cell.length_a   1.000
_cell.length_b   1.000
_cell.length_c   1.000
_cell.angle_alpha   90.00
_cell.angle_beta   90.00
_cell.angle_gamma   90.00
#
_symmetry.space_group_name_H-M   'P 1'
#
loop_
_entity.id
_entity.type
_entity.pdbx_description
1 polymer ?
#
loop_
_entity_poly.entity_id
_entity_poly.type
_entity_poly.pdbx_seq_one_letter_code
_entity_poly.pdbx_strand_id
1 'polypeptide(L)' 'DFVLDTQAPNAPTITLDTDSGKLGNDFLTNDGSFTVTPSEVGNTVEYQAADGSWSTTPPEVVEGDNSITVRETDTAG' A
#
# COMPACT_ATOMS: atom_id res chain seq x y z
N ASP A 1 5.59 -19.95 -28.04
CA ASP A 1 6.84 -19.49 -27.43
C ASP A 1 6.51 -19.02 -26.03
N PHE A 2 7.31 -19.39 -25.03
CA PHE A 2 7.08 -19.03 -23.63
C PHE A 2 8.19 -18.06 -23.24
N VAL A 3 7.81 -16.85 -22.83
CA VAL A 3 8.74 -15.87 -22.27
C VAL A 3 8.49 -15.85 -20.76
N LEU A 4 9.53 -16.19 -19.99
CA LEU A 4 9.50 -16.01 -18.55
C LEU A 4 9.65 -14.53 -18.25
N ASP A 5 8.64 -13.95 -17.59
CA ASP A 5 8.73 -12.60 -17.05
C ASP A 5 9.51 -12.63 -15.73
N THR A 6 10.47 -11.73 -15.61
CA THR A 6 11.33 -11.57 -14.43
C THR A 6 11.40 -10.13 -13.96
N GLN A 7 10.59 -9.25 -14.55
CA GLN A 7 10.57 -7.84 -14.17
C GLN A 7 9.73 -7.71 -12.90
N ALA A 8 10.34 -7.22 -11.82
CA ALA A 8 9.56 -6.86 -10.64
C ALA A 8 8.60 -5.70 -10.96
N PRO A 9 7.40 -5.67 -10.37
CA PRO A 9 6.49 -4.56 -10.54
C PRO A 9 7.07 -3.29 -9.91
N ASN A 10 6.56 -2.13 -10.33
CA ASN A 10 6.90 -0.87 -9.68
C ASN A 10 6.28 -0.81 -8.28
N ALA A 11 6.74 0.11 -7.44
CA ALA A 11 6.14 0.30 -6.12
C ALA A 11 4.68 0.78 -6.24
N PRO A 12 3.77 0.30 -5.38
CA PRO A 12 2.42 0.84 -5.31
C PRO A 12 2.45 2.26 -4.74
N THR A 13 1.39 3.03 -5.01
CA THR A 13 1.20 4.36 -4.40
C THR A 13 0.26 4.25 -3.20
N ILE A 14 0.63 4.88 -2.08
CA ILE A 14 -0.23 5.02 -0.90
C ILE A 14 -0.58 6.49 -0.67
N THR A 15 -1.84 6.78 -0.41
CA THR A 15 -2.34 8.14 -0.14
C THR A 15 -3.42 8.12 0.94
N LEU A 16 -3.44 9.16 1.77
CA LEU A 16 -4.61 9.44 2.61
C LEU A 16 -5.77 9.88 1.72
N ASP A 17 -6.97 9.38 2.00
CA ASP A 17 -8.16 9.80 1.23
C ASP A 17 -8.54 11.25 1.59
N THR A 18 -8.29 11.64 2.84
CA THR A 18 -8.38 13.01 3.33
C THR A 18 -7.14 13.35 4.15
N ASP A 19 -6.30 14.27 3.65
CA ASP A 19 -5.22 14.87 4.43
C ASP A 19 -5.75 16.12 5.13
N SER A 20 -6.34 15.93 6.32
CA SER A 20 -7.01 16.99 7.09
C SER A 20 -6.03 17.93 7.82
N GLY A 21 -4.74 17.62 7.76
CA GLY A 21 -3.65 18.35 8.35
C GLY A 21 -3.59 19.78 7.85
N LYS A 22 -2.81 20.61 8.55
CA LYS A 22 -2.72 22.03 8.18
C LYS A 22 -1.95 22.20 6.87
N LEU A 23 -0.99 21.33 6.60
CA LEU A 23 -0.18 21.36 5.40
C LEU A 23 -0.62 20.20 4.50
N GLY A 24 -1.00 20.49 3.25
CA GLY A 24 -1.18 19.42 2.29
C GLY A 24 0.16 18.71 2.10
N ASN A 25 0.21 17.42 2.42
CA ASN A 25 1.40 16.54 2.48
C ASN A 25 2.17 16.53 3.81
N ASP A 26 1.56 16.94 4.93
CA ASP A 26 2.09 16.56 6.25
C ASP A 26 1.61 15.16 6.69
N PHE A 27 0.70 14.55 5.94
CA PHE A 27 0.13 13.22 6.19
C PHE A 27 -0.58 13.11 7.54
N LEU A 28 -1.16 14.21 8.03
CA LEU A 28 -1.96 14.22 9.25
C LEU A 28 -3.44 14.14 8.91
N THR A 29 -4.12 13.12 9.42
CA THR A 29 -5.55 12.93 9.19
C THR A 29 -6.34 12.75 10.49
N ASN A 30 -7.59 13.19 10.48
CA ASN A 30 -8.62 12.84 11.46
C ASN A 30 -9.54 11.71 10.97
N ASP A 31 -9.29 11.21 9.77
CA ASP A 31 -9.95 10.07 9.14
C ASP A 31 -8.89 9.06 8.66
N GLY A 32 -8.84 7.89 9.30
CA GLY A 32 -7.84 6.87 9.02
C GLY A 32 -7.97 6.21 7.63
N SER A 33 -8.96 6.56 6.82
CA SER A 33 -9.12 6.04 5.47
C SER A 33 -7.93 6.39 4.56
N PHE A 34 -7.39 5.38 3.88
CA PHE A 34 -6.33 5.52 2.89
C PHE A 34 -6.58 4.59 1.72
N THR A 35 -6.03 4.97 0.57
CA THR A 35 -6.07 4.17 -0.65
C THR A 35 -4.67 3.72 -1.01
N VAL A 36 -4.54 2.45 -1.38
CA VAL A 36 -3.38 1.93 -2.09
C VAL A 36 -3.77 1.68 -3.54
N THR A 37 -3.03 2.28 -4.46
CA THR A 37 -3.18 2.05 -5.89
C THR A 37 -2.01 1.18 -6.37
N PRO A 38 -2.28 -0.01 -6.93
CA PRO A 38 -1.22 -0.82 -7.52
C PRO A 38 -0.59 -0.10 -8.71
N SER A 39 0.67 -0.39 -9.01
CA SER A 39 1.36 0.28 -10.12
C SER A 39 0.81 -0.12 -11.49
N GLU A 40 0.26 -1.34 -11.59
CA GLU A 40 -0.39 -1.86 -12.79
C GLU A 40 -1.67 -2.64 -12.45
N VAL A 41 -2.61 -2.68 -13.41
CA VAL A 41 -3.87 -3.42 -13.25
C VAL A 41 -3.58 -4.92 -13.22
N GLY A 42 -4.04 -5.58 -12.15
CA GLY A 42 -3.86 -7.03 -11.96
C GLY A 42 -2.80 -7.38 -10.92
N ASN A 43 -1.99 -6.42 -10.48
CA ASN A 43 -1.05 -6.65 -9.38
C ASN A 43 -1.81 -6.86 -8.07
N THR A 44 -1.30 -7.78 -7.25
CA THR A 44 -1.82 -8.06 -5.92
C THR A 44 -1.09 -7.18 -4.92
N VAL A 45 -1.84 -6.33 -4.21
CA VAL A 45 -1.32 -5.51 -3.12
C VAL A 45 -1.33 -6.30 -1.82
N GLU A 46 -0.22 -6.25 -1.09
CA GLU A 46 -0.08 -6.85 0.23
C GLU A 46 0.47 -5.84 1.25
N TYR A 47 0.00 -5.96 2.49
CA TYR A 47 0.36 -5.14 3.63
C TYR A 47 1.20 -5.96 4.60
N GLN A 48 2.21 -5.32 5.18
CA GLN A 48 3.03 -5.95 6.20
C GLN A 48 2.37 -5.81 7.58
N ALA A 49 2.18 -6.93 8.27
CA ALA A 49 1.79 -6.95 9.68
C ALA A 49 2.99 -6.71 10.60
N ALA A 50 2.73 -6.41 11.88
CA ALA A 50 3.79 -6.14 12.86
C ALA A 50 4.76 -7.32 13.09
N ASP A 51 4.32 -8.55 12.83
CA ASP A 51 5.15 -9.75 12.90
C ASP A 51 6.00 -9.99 11.63
N GLY A 52 5.89 -9.10 10.64
CA GLY A 52 6.58 -9.15 9.37
C GLY A 52 5.88 -9.99 8.28
N SER A 53 4.74 -10.61 8.59
CA SER A 53 3.95 -11.36 7.61
C SER A 53 3.26 -10.43 6.61
N TRP A 54 2.96 -10.97 5.42
CA TRP A 54 2.28 -10.25 4.34
C TRP A 54 0.86 -10.78 4.17
N SER A 55 -0.09 -9.87 3.96
CA SER A 55 -1.51 -10.19 3.80
C SER A 55 -2.18 -9.20 2.84
N THR A 56 -3.22 -9.61 2.14
CA THR A 56 -4.08 -8.72 1.33
C THR A 56 -5.10 -7.96 2.18
N THR A 57 -5.13 -8.20 3.50
CA THR A 57 -5.99 -7.48 4.43
C THR A 57 -5.29 -6.20 4.90
N PRO A 58 -5.88 -5.01 4.68
CA PRO A 58 -5.34 -3.77 5.21
C PRO A 58 -5.26 -3.80 6.75
N PRO A 59 -4.24 -3.18 7.35
CA PRO A 59 -4.14 -3.08 8.80
C PRO A 59 -5.25 -2.19 9.37
N GLU A 60 -5.60 -2.43 10.62
CA GLU A 60 -6.43 -1.49 11.38
C GLU A 60 -5.62 -0.23 11.70
N VAL A 61 -6.18 0.93 11.38
CA VAL A 61 -5.61 2.24 11.69
C VAL A 61 -6.23 2.76 12.98
N VAL A 62 -5.40 3.31 13.85
CA VAL A 62 -5.82 3.81 15.18
C VAL A 62 -5.38 5.25 15.39
N GLU A 63 -5.89 5.91 16.43
CA GLU A 63 -5.41 7.23 16.81
C GLU A 63 -3.91 7.20 17.16
N GLY A 64 -3.16 8.18 16.66
CA GLY A 64 -1.72 8.31 16.85
C GLY A 64 -0.91 7.92 15.61
N ASP A 65 0.36 7.57 15.84
CA ASP A 65 1.29 7.25 14.77
C ASP A 65 0.98 5.88 14.17
N ASN A 66 0.77 5.83 12.85
CA ASN A 66 0.59 4.59 12.09
C ASN A 66 1.72 4.47 11.06
N SER A 67 2.28 3.26 10.94
CA SER A 67 3.31 2.96 9.94
C SER A 67 2.80 1.83 9.05
N ILE A 68 2.49 2.15 7.79
CA ILE A 68 1.94 1.19 6.82
C ILE A 68 3.00 0.89 5.77
N THR A 69 3.42 -0.37 5.70
CA THR A 69 4.32 -0.87 4.65
C THR A 69 3.53 -1.73 3.67
N VAL A 70 3.73 -1.48 2.39
CA VAL A 70 2.99 -2.12 1.31
C VAL A 70 3.96 -2.65 0.26
N ARG A 71 3.65 -3.79 -0.34
CA ARG A 71 4.28 -4.30 -1.55
C ARG A 71 3.22 -4.73 -2.55
N GLU A 72 3.66 -5.01 -3.77
CA GLU A 72 2.82 -5.69 -4.74
C GLU A 72 3.57 -6.81 -5.46
N THR A 73 2.81 -7.78 -5.96
CA THR A 73 3.28 -8.84 -6.85
C THR A 73 2.45 -8.81 -8.13
N ASP A 74 3.08 -9.06 -9.27
CA ASP A 74 2.36 -9.19 -10.54
C ASP A 74 1.93 -10.64 -10.78
N THR A 75 1.41 -10.93 -11.98
CA THR A 75 0.96 -12.29 -12.34
C THR A 75 2.13 -13.26 -12.54
N ALA A 76 3.34 -12.77 -12.80
CA ALA A 76 4.54 -13.58 -12.97
C ALA A 76 5.12 -14.03 -11.63
N GLY A 77 4.92 -13.24 -10.57
CA GLY A 77 5.24 -13.57 -9.19
C GLY A 77 6.39 -12.75 -8.62
#